data_AF-A0A2J8T251-F1
#
_entry.id   AF-A0A2J8T251-F1
#
_cell.length_a   1.000
_cell.length_b   1.000
_cell.length_c   1.000
_cell.angle_alpha   90.00
_cell.angle_beta   90.00
_cell.angle_gamma   90.00
#
_symmetry.space_group_name_H-M   'P 1'
#
loop_
_entity.id
_entity.type
_entity.pdbx_description
1 polymer ?
#
loop_
_entity_poly.entity_id
_entity_poly.type
_entity_poly.pdbx_seq_one_letter_code
_entity_poly.pdbx_strand_id
1 'polypeptide(L)'
;MSVILLTPDELTNSSETRLSLEDLFRKDFVLHDPEARWINDTDVVYKSENGHVIKLNIETNATTLLLENTTFVTFKASRHSVSPDLKYVLLAYDVKQ
;
A
#
# COMPACT_ATOMS: atom_id res chain seq x y z
N MET A 1 -26.82 -5.76 4.71
CA MET A 1 -26.89 -4.71 5.74
C MET A 1 -26.62 -5.40 7.06
N SER A 2 -25.46 -5.16 7.68
CA SER A 2 -25.04 -5.88 8.88
C SER A 2 -25.04 -4.94 10.07
N VAL A 3 -25.57 -5.42 11.20
CA VAL A 3 -25.57 -4.72 12.49
C VAL A 3 -24.69 -5.52 13.43
N ILE A 4 -23.71 -4.86 14.05
CA ILE A 4 -22.83 -5.46 15.05
C ILE A 4 -23.28 -4.94 16.41
N LEU A 5 -23.60 -5.86 17.33
CA LEU A 5 -23.95 -5.56 18.71
C LEU A 5 -22.74 -5.85 19.58
N LEU A 6 -22.19 -4.84 20.25
CA LEU A 6 -21.09 -5.00 21.20
C LEU A 6 -21.65 -4.97 22.64
N THR A 7 -21.53 -6.09 23.35
CA THR A 7 -21.83 -6.19 24.78
C THR A 7 -20.58 -5.80 25.57
N PRO A 8 -20.64 -4.82 26.49
CA PRO A 8 -19.46 -4.44 27.27
C PRO A 8 -19.30 -5.41 28.44
N ASP A 9 -18.38 -6.36 28.33
CA ASP A 9 -17.87 -7.07 29.52
C ASP A 9 -16.73 -6.24 30.13
N GLU A 10 -17.06 -5.55 31.21
CA GLU A 10 -16.09 -5.14 32.22
C GLU A 10 -15.73 -6.38 33.04
N LEU A 11 -14.67 -7.11 32.67
CA LEU A 11 -13.97 -7.98 33.63
C LEU A 11 -12.57 -8.33 33.12
N THR A 12 -11.60 -8.08 34.01
CA THR A 12 -10.23 -8.61 34.05
C THR A 12 -9.14 -7.89 33.22
N ASN A 13 -8.40 -7.02 33.92
CA ASN A 13 -6.94 -6.88 33.90
C ASN A 13 -6.19 -7.42 32.66
N SER A 14 -6.40 -6.81 31.50
CA SER A 14 -5.49 -6.94 30.38
C SER A 14 -4.90 -5.56 30.13
N SER A 15 -3.58 -5.45 30.27
CA SER A 15 -2.78 -4.30 29.84
C SER A 15 -2.77 -4.19 28.30
N GLU A 16 -3.89 -4.51 27.65
CA GLU A 16 -4.08 -4.52 26.22
C GLU A 16 -5.01 -3.37 25.89
N THR A 17 -4.45 -2.33 25.29
CA THR A 17 -5.20 -1.20 24.73
C THR A 17 -6.26 -1.74 23.76
N ARG A 18 -7.53 -1.58 24.11
CA ARG A 18 -8.68 -1.95 23.25
C ARG A 18 -8.70 -1.06 22.02
N LEU A 19 -9.04 -1.64 20.87
CA LEU A 19 -9.14 -0.95 19.59
C LEU A 19 -10.29 0.07 19.63
N SER A 20 -9.99 1.33 19.32
CA SER A 20 -10.95 2.43 19.32
C SER A 20 -11.39 2.79 17.89
N LEU A 21 -12.47 3.56 17.74
CA LEU A 21 -12.93 3.99 16.41
C LEU A 21 -11.87 4.81 15.65
N GLU A 22 -11.08 5.61 16.37
CA GLU A 22 -9.97 6.38 15.80
C GLU A 22 -8.87 5.47 15.25
N ASP A 23 -8.65 4.28 15.82
CA ASP A 23 -7.65 3.34 15.32
C ASP A 23 -7.95 2.86 13.90
N LEU A 24 -9.22 2.77 13.51
CA LEU A 24 -9.63 2.39 12.15
C LEU A 24 -9.18 3.40 11.07
N PHE A 25 -8.87 4.64 11.45
CA PHE A 25 -8.38 5.68 10.54
C PHE A 25 -6.87 5.91 10.64
N ARG A 26 -6.18 5.23 11.55
CA ARG A 26 -4.72 5.32 11.67
C ARG A 26 -4.08 4.55 10.52
N LYS A 27 -3.02 5.13 9.95
CA LYS A 27 -2.27 4.52 8.84
C LYS A 27 -1.76 3.11 9.17
N ASP A 28 -1.46 2.86 10.44
CA ASP A 28 -0.96 1.58 10.94
C ASP A 28 -1.99 0.44 10.79
N PHE A 29 -3.28 0.77 10.68
CA PHE A 29 -4.38 -0.19 10.51
C PHE A 29 -4.92 -0.23 9.07
N VAL A 30 -4.39 0.60 8.18
CA VAL A 30 -4.75 0.54 6.75
C VAL A 30 -3.93 -0.57 6.11
N LEU A 31 -4.63 -1.57 5.55
CA LEU A 31 -3.99 -2.64 4.77
C LEU A 31 -3.19 -2.03 3.62
N HIS A 32 -1.88 -2.30 3.62
CA HIS A 32 -1.01 -1.96 2.51
C HIS A 32 -1.27 -2.92 1.36
N ASP A 33 -1.79 -2.41 0.24
CA ASP A 33 -1.84 -3.12 -1.03
C ASP A 33 -0.55 -2.83 -1.81
N PRO A 34 0.32 -3.84 -2.02
CA PRO A 34 1.55 -3.65 -2.78
C PRO A 34 1.30 -3.49 -4.29
N GLU A 35 0.08 -3.61 -4.80
CA GLU A 35 -0.25 -3.47 -6.23
C GLU A 35 0.69 -4.33 -7.12
N ALA A 36 1.06 -5.51 -6.64
CA ALA A 36 2.10 -6.33 -7.25
C ALA A 36 1.66 -6.90 -8.61
N ARG A 37 2.51 -6.76 -9.63
CA ARG A 37 2.26 -7.23 -10.99
C ARG A 37 3.49 -7.91 -11.60
N TRP A 38 3.25 -9.00 -12.31
CA TRP A 38 4.28 -9.65 -13.12
C TRP A 38 4.58 -8.84 -14.39
N ILE A 39 5.85 -8.76 -14.77
CA ILE A 39 6.32 -8.15 -16.02
C ILE A 39 6.75 -9.23 -17.00
N ASN A 40 7.43 -10.24 -16.48
CA ASN A 40 7.88 -11.44 -17.18
C ASN A 40 8.02 -12.56 -16.12
N ASP A 41 8.58 -13.71 -16.51
CA ASP A 41 8.67 -14.89 -15.63
C ASP A 41 9.58 -14.69 -14.41
N THR A 42 10.45 -13.67 -14.41
CA THR A 42 11.46 -13.45 -13.35
C THR A 42 11.32 -12.10 -12.66
N ASP A 43 10.66 -11.11 -13.28
CA ASP A 43 10.53 -9.76 -12.75
C ASP A 43 9.09 -9.46 -12.30
N VAL A 44 8.97 -9.04 -11.04
CA VAL A 44 7.75 -8.49 -10.45
C VAL A 44 7.95 -7.01 -10.15
N VAL A 45 6.92 -6.21 -10.39
CA VAL A 45 6.87 -4.80 -9.97
C VAL A 45 5.83 -4.64 -8.88
N TYR A 46 6.18 -3.93 -7.83
CA TYR A 46 5.29 -3.68 -6.70
C TYR A 46 5.59 -2.33 -6.04
N LYS A 47 4.64 -1.87 -5.23
CA LYS A 47 4.77 -0.70 -4.37
C LYS A 47 5.16 -1.13 -2.95
N SER A 48 6.29 -0.65 -2.47
CA SER A 48 6.75 -0.94 -1.11
C SER A 48 5.96 -0.15 -0.05
N GLU A 49 6.09 -0.55 1.22
CA GLU A 49 5.38 0.10 2.35
C GLU A 49 5.71 1.59 2.50
N ASN A 50 6.92 1.98 2.14
CA ASN A 50 7.35 3.38 2.10
C ASN A 50 6.92 4.13 0.81
N GLY A 51 6.15 3.48 -0.07
CA GLY A 51 5.51 4.08 -1.24
C GLY A 51 6.34 4.13 -2.52
N HIS A 52 7.56 3.56 -2.54
CA HIS A 52 8.35 3.46 -3.76
C HIS A 52 7.80 2.40 -4.70
N VAL A 53 7.98 2.59 -6.01
CA VAL A 53 7.70 1.55 -7.01
C VAL A 53 9.02 0.85 -7.33
N ILE A 54 9.05 -0.46 -7.14
CA ILE A 54 10.27 -1.29 -7.20
C ILE A 54 10.05 -2.43 -8.19
N LYS A 55 11.05 -2.70 -9.03
CA LYS A 55 11.21 -3.98 -9.73
C LYS A 55 12.02 -4.92 -8.86
N LEU A 56 11.56 -6.15 -8.67
CA LEU A 56 12.30 -7.24 -8.05
C LEU A 56 12.48 -8.36 -9.07
N ASN A 57 13.73 -8.77 -9.28
CA ASN A 57 14.02 -10.02 -9.95
C ASN A 57 14.02 -11.16 -8.92
N ILE A 58 13.10 -12.11 -9.06
CA ILE A 58 12.87 -13.17 -8.06
C ILE A 58 13.99 -14.21 -8.01
N GLU A 59 14.75 -14.39 -9.10
CA GLU A 59 15.81 -15.40 -9.17
C GLU A 59 17.07 -14.91 -8.45
N THR A 60 17.39 -13.63 -8.59
CA THR A 60 18.61 -13.01 -8.07
C THR A 60 18.38 -12.19 -6.81
N ASN A 61 17.12 -11.93 -6.44
CA ASN A 61 16.71 -10.95 -5.44
C ASN A 61 17.20 -9.50 -5.72
N ALA A 62 17.63 -9.22 -6.95
CA ALA A 62 18.05 -7.88 -7.33
C ALA A 62 16.83 -6.96 -7.39
N THR A 63 16.93 -5.80 -6.74
CA THR A 63 15.88 -4.77 -6.77
C THR A 63 16.33 -3.56 -7.58
N THR A 64 15.39 -2.92 -8.25
CA THR A 64 15.61 -1.68 -8.99
C THR A 64 14.50 -0.71 -8.66
N LEU A 65 14.87 0.50 -8.23
CA LEU A 65 13.93 1.58 -7.95
C LEU A 65 13.42 2.15 -9.27
N LEU A 66 12.12 2.03 -9.53
CA LEU A 66 11.48 2.57 -10.74
C LEU A 66 10.89 3.97 -10.50
N LEU A 67 10.35 4.22 -9.31
CA LEU A 67 9.82 5.54 -8.95
C LEU A 67 9.91 5.79 -7.46
N GLU A 68 10.33 7.00 -7.08
CA GLU A 68 10.33 7.42 -5.69
C GLU A 68 8.96 7.87 -5.19
N ASN A 69 8.65 7.56 -3.92
CA ASN A 69 7.45 8.05 -3.24
C ASN A 69 7.37 9.59 -3.24
N THR A 70 8.52 10.28 -3.22
CA THR A 70 8.60 11.74 -3.34
C THR A 70 7.78 12.26 -4.52
N THR A 71 7.80 11.56 -5.67
CA THR A 71 7.01 11.92 -6.85
C THR A 71 5.51 11.84 -6.60
N PHE A 72 5.04 10.80 -5.91
CA PHE A 72 3.62 10.67 -5.53
C PHE A 72 3.19 11.79 -4.60
N VAL A 73 4.04 12.15 -3.63
CA VAL A 73 3.77 13.25 -2.68
C VAL A 73 3.75 14.60 -3.40
N THR A 74 4.73 14.87 -4.26
CA THR A 74 4.84 16.12 -5.02
C THR A 74 3.62 16.38 -5.89
N PHE A 75 3.16 15.37 -6.64
CA PHE A 75 2.02 15.50 -7.54
C PHE A 75 0.67 15.17 -6.89
N LYS A 76 0.67 14.70 -5.63
CA LYS A 76 -0.52 14.12 -4.97
C LYS A 76 -1.21 13.08 -5.85
N ALA A 77 -0.41 12.21 -6.48
CA ALA A 77 -0.91 11.20 -7.40
C ALA A 77 -1.67 10.11 -6.61
N SER A 78 -2.88 9.79 -7.07
CA SER A 78 -3.76 8.79 -6.44
C SER A 78 -3.61 7.40 -7.07
N ARG A 79 -3.12 7.31 -8.30
CA ARG A 79 -2.90 6.03 -9.02
C ARG A 79 -1.64 6.09 -9.87
N HIS A 80 -1.11 4.92 -10.21
CA HIS A 80 0.02 4.79 -11.10
C HIS A 80 -0.09 3.56 -12.02
N SER A 81 0.68 3.55 -13.10
CA SER A 81 0.90 2.39 -13.95
C SER A 81 2.29 2.43 -14.55
N VAL A 82 2.97 1.29 -14.59
CA VAL A 82 4.33 1.17 -15.15
C VAL A 82 4.24 0.60 -16.56
N SER A 83 4.95 1.16 -17.53
CA SER A 83 4.95 0.65 -18.91
C SER A 83 5.48 -0.79 -19.00
N PRO A 84 5.08 -1.58 -20.02
CA PRO A 84 5.57 -2.95 -20.18
C PRO A 84 7.09 -3.06 -20.34
N ASP A 85 7.73 -2.05 -20.93
CA ASP A 85 9.19 -1.96 -21.11
C ASP A 85 9.94 -1.38 -19.90
N LEU A 86 9.22 -1.04 -18.81
CA LEU A 86 9.73 -0.48 -17.56
C LEU A 86 10.44 0.88 -17.68
N LYS A 87 10.29 1.59 -18.80
CA LYS A 87 10.95 2.89 -19.03
C LYS A 87 10.13 4.09 -18.58
N TYR A 88 8.82 3.92 -18.42
CA TYR A 88 7.91 5.02 -18.12
C TYR A 88 6.93 4.63 -17.01
N VAL A 89 6.53 5.65 -16.22
CA VAL A 89 5.46 5.54 -15.24
C VAL A 89 4.41 6.60 -15.55
N LEU A 90 3.16 6.15 -15.70
CA LEU A 90 1.99 7.00 -15.80
C LEU A 90 1.47 7.29 -14.40
N LEU A 91 1.27 8.57 -14.07
CA LEU A 91 0.69 9.01 -12.81
C LEU A 91 -0.66 9.68 -13.07
N ALA A 92 -1.66 9.31 -12.27
CA ALA A 92 -2.95 10.01 -12.25
C ALA A 92 -3.03 10.85 -10.98
N TYR A 93 -3.23 12.16 -11.14
CA TYR A 93 -3.40 13.13 -10.06
C TYR A 93 -4.67 13.96 -10.29
N ASP A 94 -5.18 14.60 -9.23
CA ASP A 94 -6.43 15.40 -9.24
C ASP A 94 -7.64 14.63 -9.82
N VAL A 95 -7.69 13.32 -9.56
CA VAL A 95 -8.80 12.47 -9.98
C VAL A 95 -9.99 12.75 -9.06
N LYS A 96 -11.04 13.38 -9.59
CA LYS A 96 -12.31 13.53 -8.86
C LYS A 96 -12.95 12.15 -8.67
N GLN A 97 -13.27 11.84 -7.42
CA GLN A 97 -13.87 10.57 -7.00
C GLN A 97 -15.39 10.63 -7.08
#